data_AF-A0A352XFH1-F1
#
_entry.id   AF-A0A352XFH1-F1
#
_cell.length_a   1.000
_cell.length_b   1.000
_cell.length_c   1.000
_cell.angle_alpha   90.00
_cell.angle_beta   90.00
_cell.angle_gamma   90.00
#
_symmetry.space_group_name_H-M   'P 1'
#
loop_
_entity.id
_entity.type
_entity.pdbx_description
1 polymer ?
#
loop_
_entity_poly.entity_id
_entity_poly.type
_entity_poly.pdbx_seq_one_letter_code
_entity_poly.pdbx_strand_id
1 'polypeptide(L)'
;MFNGLRRRTRDLPGNPDLRIIGARRSGKTTFMAALAYWPNAKPDSPIESVNPFDDDTARLIAMAQDILENGLPFAGNYPVEDLSQLPLYTLLIEIKPAFSLGGNLRFQVSCREYPGELIEDLRNRSTASRGLSNYLDDCADGSGLLLLIDGTAKEDRKYAQAFDRLKTELNIRLTGQGKNLSSYRIAVVFSKTEQGTVWIHRYDIKKFISLKFPQTQNTIQKWRKEWGCSVNYFFCSAFGMKGNPPQPNVRIEERDREGTRSVIDRPQYWRPFGLVAPIYWLHTGKDDQRLRKMED
;
A
#
# COMPACT_ATOMS: atom_id res chain seq x y z
N MET A 1 15.67 25.41 -36.47
CA MET A 1 14.65 24.87 -35.55
C MET A 1 15.13 23.55 -35.02
N PHE A 2 15.36 23.43 -33.72
CA PHE A 2 15.81 22.20 -33.07
C PHE A 2 14.70 21.16 -33.11
N ASN A 3 14.92 20.05 -33.81
CA ASN A 3 14.11 18.85 -33.67
C ASN A 3 14.18 18.39 -32.21
N GLY A 4 13.07 18.52 -31.49
CA GLY A 4 12.96 18.10 -30.11
C GLY A 4 13.23 16.61 -29.99
N LEU A 5 14.36 16.23 -29.37
CA LEU A 5 14.57 14.87 -28.91
C LEU A 5 13.41 14.50 -27.98
N ARG A 6 12.44 13.74 -28.49
CA ARG A 6 11.51 12.98 -27.65
C ARG A 6 12.36 12.05 -26.78
N ARG A 7 12.51 12.41 -25.51
CA ARG A 7 13.21 11.58 -24.53
C ARG A 7 12.43 10.28 -24.39
N ARG A 8 13.06 9.15 -24.71
CA ARG A 8 12.41 7.84 -24.67
C ARG A 8 12.14 7.45 -23.21
N THR A 9 10.90 7.08 -22.92
CA THR A 9 10.53 6.36 -21.70
C THR A 9 11.30 5.04 -21.64
N ARG A 10 11.85 4.71 -20.46
CA ARG A 10 12.56 3.47 -20.19
C ARG A 10 11.68 2.58 -19.32
N ASP A 11 11.39 1.39 -19.83
CA ASP A 11 10.66 0.36 -19.09
C ASP A 11 11.60 -0.33 -18.10
N LEU A 12 11.17 -0.43 -16.84
CA LEU A 12 11.81 -1.28 -15.86
C LEU A 12 11.41 -2.74 -16.13
N PRO A 13 12.35 -3.69 -16.02
CA PRO A 13 12.06 -5.09 -16.30
C PRO A 13 11.26 -5.73 -15.17
N GLY A 14 10.33 -6.61 -15.55
CA GLY A 14 9.51 -7.41 -14.64
C GLY A 14 8.22 -6.70 -14.22
N ASN A 15 7.23 -7.50 -13.83
CA ASN A 15 5.90 -7.05 -13.43
C ASN A 15 5.63 -7.59 -12.02
N PRO A 16 5.97 -6.85 -10.95
CA PRO A 16 5.72 -7.29 -9.59
C PRO A 16 4.23 -7.56 -9.40
N ASP A 17 3.95 -8.74 -8.86
CA ASP A 17 2.65 -9.15 -8.39
C ASP A 17 2.62 -9.05 -6.85
N LEU A 18 1.83 -8.12 -6.32
CA LEU A 18 1.86 -7.70 -4.93
C LEU A 18 0.59 -8.13 -4.21
N ARG A 19 0.74 -8.51 -2.94
CA ARG A 19 -0.38 -8.77 -2.04
C ARG A 19 -0.48 -7.71 -0.96
N ILE A 20 -1.64 -7.09 -0.84
CA ILE A 20 -1.92 -6.04 0.14
C ILE A 20 -2.70 -6.63 1.30
N ILE A 21 -2.06 -6.67 2.47
CA ILE A 21 -2.58 -7.27 3.69
C ILE A 21 -2.71 -6.17 4.75
N GLY A 22 -3.83 -6.13 5.45
CA GLY A 22 -4.09 -5.12 6.47
C GLY A 22 -5.47 -5.31 7.07
N ALA A 23 -5.66 -4.82 8.29
CA ALA A 23 -6.93 -5.01 9.01
C ALA A 23 -8.10 -4.33 8.31
N ARG A 24 -9.33 -4.64 8.75
CA ARG A 24 -10.49 -3.80 8.40
C ARG A 24 -10.18 -2.34 8.74
N ARG A 25 -10.69 -1.43 7.90
CA ARG A 25 -10.50 0.03 8.03
C ARG A 25 -9.03 0.51 7.97
N SER A 26 -8.04 -0.32 7.61
CA SER A 26 -6.66 0.16 7.42
C SER A 26 -6.46 1.00 6.16
N GLY A 27 -7.50 1.17 5.33
CA GLY A 27 -7.47 2.03 4.15
C GLY A 27 -6.92 1.37 2.90
N LYS A 28 -6.95 0.04 2.79
CA LYS A 28 -6.45 -0.72 1.63
C LYS A 28 -7.20 -0.37 0.34
N THR A 29 -8.52 -0.48 0.34
CA THR A 29 -9.36 -0.05 -0.80
C THR A 29 -9.14 1.44 -1.13
N THR A 30 -9.08 2.30 -0.11
CA THR A 30 -8.82 3.74 -0.28
C THR A 30 -7.44 4.00 -0.88
N PHE A 31 -6.42 3.24 -0.47
CA PHE A 31 -5.07 3.27 -1.02
C PHE A 31 -5.09 2.89 -2.50
N MET A 32 -5.77 1.80 -2.86
CA MET A 32 -5.85 1.34 -4.25
C MET A 32 -6.62 2.32 -5.14
N ALA A 33 -7.78 2.81 -4.68
CA ALA A 33 -8.56 3.80 -5.41
C ALA A 33 -7.78 5.10 -5.63
N ALA A 34 -7.10 5.61 -4.59
CA ALA A 34 -6.31 6.83 -4.69
C ALA A 34 -5.07 6.67 -5.56
N LEU A 35 -4.42 5.49 -5.51
CA LEU A 35 -3.31 5.17 -6.38
C LEU A 35 -3.74 5.11 -7.84
N ALA A 36 -4.87 4.47 -8.15
CA ALA A 36 -5.34 4.28 -9.50
C ALA A 36 -5.85 5.58 -10.16
N TYR A 37 -6.56 6.42 -9.40
CA TYR A 37 -7.12 7.67 -9.92
C TYR A 37 -6.13 8.84 -9.93
N TRP A 38 -5.16 8.87 -9.00
CA TRP A 38 -4.04 9.82 -8.88
C TRP A 38 -4.30 11.25 -9.45
N PRO A 39 -5.20 12.04 -8.85
CA PRO A 39 -5.58 13.32 -9.41
C PRO A 39 -4.66 14.45 -8.95
N ASN A 40 -4.70 15.56 -9.69
CA ASN A 40 -4.10 16.84 -9.28
C ASN A 40 -2.61 16.76 -8.92
N ALA A 41 -1.86 15.89 -9.59
CA ALA A 41 -0.41 15.81 -9.42
C ALA A 41 0.23 17.19 -9.61
N LYS A 42 1.04 17.64 -8.64
CA LYS A 42 1.76 18.91 -8.77
C LYS A 42 2.69 18.88 -9.98
N PRO A 43 2.99 20.04 -10.60
CA PRO A 43 3.98 20.11 -11.68
C PRO A 43 5.35 19.52 -11.27
N ASP A 44 5.76 19.68 -10.01
CA ASP A 44 7.00 19.13 -9.44
C ASP A 44 6.86 17.68 -8.93
N SER A 45 5.68 17.07 -9.05
CA SER A 45 5.47 15.66 -8.71
C SER A 45 6.43 14.79 -9.53
N PRO A 46 7.17 13.85 -8.90
CA PRO A 46 7.97 12.87 -9.62
C PRO A 46 7.10 11.85 -10.38
N ILE A 47 5.81 11.74 -10.05
CA ILE A 47 4.87 10.84 -10.74
C ILE A 47 4.28 11.62 -11.91
N GLU A 48 4.49 11.10 -13.12
CA GLU A 48 3.94 11.64 -14.37
C GLU A 48 2.49 11.17 -14.54
N SER A 49 2.25 9.87 -14.44
CA SER A 49 0.93 9.28 -14.60
C SER A 49 0.81 7.93 -13.92
N VAL A 50 -0.41 7.58 -13.54
CA VAL A 50 -0.82 6.21 -13.20
C VAL A 50 -2.00 5.87 -14.11
N ASN A 51 -1.85 4.84 -14.94
CA ASN A 51 -2.85 4.45 -15.93
C ASN A 51 -3.32 3.02 -15.65
N PRO A 52 -4.60 2.70 -15.92
CA PRO A 52 -5.07 1.32 -15.87
C PRO A 52 -4.41 0.51 -16.99
N PHE A 53 -4.03 -0.73 -16.69
CA PHE A 53 -3.57 -1.68 -17.70
C PHE A 53 -4.67 -2.68 -18.10
N ASP A 54 -5.62 -2.94 -17.20
CA ASP A 54 -6.72 -3.89 -17.39
C ASP A 54 -8.10 -3.29 -17.04
N ASP A 55 -9.16 -4.03 -17.40
CA ASP A 55 -10.55 -3.62 -17.20
C ASP A 55 -10.93 -3.51 -15.71
N ASP A 56 -10.39 -4.39 -14.86
CA ASP A 56 -10.65 -4.34 -13.42
C ASP A 56 -10.11 -3.05 -12.81
N THR A 57 -8.92 -2.61 -13.24
CA THR A 57 -8.35 -1.32 -12.82
C THR A 57 -9.12 -0.16 -13.40
N ALA A 58 -9.59 -0.25 -14.64
CA ALA A 58 -10.46 0.79 -15.22
C ALA A 58 -11.77 0.94 -14.42
N ARG A 59 -12.36 -0.18 -13.95
CA ARG A 59 -13.53 -0.17 -13.06
C ARG A 59 -13.19 0.46 -11.70
N LEU A 60 -12.03 0.12 -11.11
CA LEU A 60 -11.58 0.75 -9.86
C LEU A 60 -11.45 2.26 -10.00
N ILE A 61 -10.92 2.76 -11.12
CA ILE A 61 -10.82 4.19 -11.42
C ILE A 61 -12.21 4.82 -11.52
N ALA A 62 -13.14 4.18 -12.23
CA ALA A 62 -14.51 4.66 -12.36
C ALA A 62 -15.23 4.76 -11.01
N MET A 63 -14.95 3.84 -10.09
CA MET A 63 -15.48 3.85 -8.73
C MET A 63 -14.67 4.70 -7.73
N ALA A 64 -13.47 5.17 -8.10
CA ALA A 64 -12.56 5.80 -7.16
C ALA A 64 -13.18 7.06 -6.54
N GLN A 65 -13.87 7.88 -7.34
CA GLN A 65 -14.59 9.06 -6.83
C GLN A 65 -15.62 8.66 -5.78
N ASP A 66 -16.44 7.65 -6.05
CA ASP A 66 -17.45 7.14 -5.11
C ASP A 66 -16.84 6.57 -3.83
N ILE A 67 -15.74 5.83 -3.93
CA ILE A 67 -15.03 5.29 -2.78
C ILE A 67 -14.46 6.43 -1.92
N LEU A 68 -13.92 7.46 -2.54
CA LEU A 68 -13.13 8.49 -1.86
C LEU A 68 -13.99 9.65 -1.37
N GLU A 69 -15.02 10.04 -2.11
CA GLU A 69 -15.94 11.15 -1.79
C GLU A 69 -17.16 10.68 -0.99
N ASN A 70 -17.73 9.52 -1.36
CA ASN A 70 -18.95 8.99 -0.72
C ASN A 70 -18.65 7.85 0.27
N GLY A 71 -17.40 7.40 0.35
CA GLY A 71 -16.97 6.35 1.27
C GLY A 71 -17.57 4.99 0.95
N LEU A 72 -18.09 4.80 -0.27
CA LEU A 72 -18.87 3.60 -0.61
C LEU A 72 -18.00 2.34 -0.41
N PRO A 73 -18.54 1.30 0.24
CA PRO A 73 -17.82 0.05 0.41
C PRO A 73 -17.61 -0.59 -0.97
N PHE A 74 -16.40 -1.06 -1.22
CA PHE A 74 -16.11 -1.81 -2.43
C PHE A 74 -16.55 -3.26 -2.28
N ALA A 75 -17.21 -3.81 -3.31
CA ALA A 75 -17.85 -5.13 -3.28
C ALA A 75 -16.87 -6.30 -3.01
N GLY A 76 -15.56 -6.11 -3.20
CA GLY A 76 -14.50 -7.11 -2.94
C GLY A 76 -14.06 -7.25 -1.47
N ASN A 77 -14.74 -6.61 -0.51
CA ASN A 77 -14.32 -6.64 0.91
C ASN A 77 -14.95 -7.78 1.73
N TYR A 78 -15.74 -8.66 1.12
CA TYR A 78 -16.26 -9.83 1.83
C TYR A 78 -15.26 -10.99 1.74
N PRO A 79 -15.08 -11.78 2.81
CA PRO A 79 -14.34 -13.03 2.73
C PRO A 79 -14.90 -13.92 1.62
N VAL A 80 -14.08 -14.20 0.62
CA VAL A 80 -14.39 -15.12 -0.48
C VAL A 80 -13.56 -16.38 -0.36
N GLU A 81 -14.15 -17.54 -0.58
CA GLU A 81 -13.41 -18.81 -0.64
C GLU A 81 -12.63 -18.93 -1.96
N ASP A 82 -13.21 -18.42 -3.05
CA ASP A 82 -12.62 -18.45 -4.39
C ASP A 82 -11.85 -17.16 -4.70
N LEU A 83 -10.53 -17.28 -4.86
CA LEU A 83 -9.65 -16.15 -5.16
C LEU A 83 -9.92 -15.51 -6.52
N SER A 84 -10.55 -16.22 -7.46
CA SER A 84 -10.90 -15.65 -8.77
C SER A 84 -11.92 -14.53 -8.66
N GLN A 85 -12.62 -14.44 -7.52
CA GLN A 85 -13.58 -13.37 -7.21
C GLN A 85 -12.88 -12.10 -6.69
N LEU A 86 -11.61 -12.20 -6.28
CA LEU A 86 -10.83 -11.02 -5.88
C LEU A 86 -10.17 -10.40 -7.12
N PRO A 87 -10.44 -9.11 -7.40
CA PRO A 87 -9.84 -8.44 -8.54
C PRO A 87 -8.31 -8.36 -8.39
N LEU A 88 -7.63 -8.48 -9.52
CA LEU A 88 -6.19 -8.21 -9.63
C LEU A 88 -6.03 -6.91 -10.41
N TYR A 89 -5.61 -5.84 -9.72
CA TYR A 89 -5.48 -4.53 -10.35
C TYR A 89 -4.10 -4.34 -10.93
N THR A 90 -4.00 -4.21 -12.25
CA THR A 90 -2.75 -3.90 -12.94
C THR A 90 -2.66 -2.43 -13.32
N LEU A 91 -1.63 -1.77 -12.81
CA LEU A 91 -1.33 -0.35 -13.03
C LEU A 91 -0.06 -0.19 -13.85
N LEU A 92 -0.06 0.80 -14.74
CA LEU A 92 1.12 1.28 -15.45
C LEU A 92 1.53 2.64 -14.87
N ILE A 93 2.65 2.68 -14.16
CA ILE A 93 3.13 3.87 -13.45
C ILE A 93 4.31 4.47 -14.22
N GLU A 94 4.23 5.76 -14.51
CA GLU A 94 5.32 6.55 -15.09
C GLU A 94 5.88 7.58 -14.09
N ILE A 95 7.20 7.58 -13.95
CA ILE A 95 7.96 8.45 -13.05
C ILE A 95 8.87 9.34 -13.89
N LYS A 96 8.80 10.65 -13.64
CA LYS A 96 9.71 11.66 -14.21
C LYS A 96 11.16 11.41 -13.77
N PRO A 97 12.14 11.66 -14.65
CA PRO A 97 13.55 11.50 -14.33
C PRO A 97 13.96 12.41 -13.15
N ALA A 98 14.90 11.95 -12.32
CA ALA A 98 15.46 12.75 -11.23
C ALA A 98 16.28 13.95 -11.74
N PHE A 99 16.82 13.84 -12.96
CA PHE A 99 17.62 14.87 -13.60
C PHE A 99 17.05 15.20 -14.97
N SER A 100 17.16 16.48 -15.34
CA SER A 100 16.63 17.06 -16.58
C SER A 100 17.27 16.52 -17.86
N LEU A 101 18.05 15.43 -17.82
CA LEU A 101 18.64 14.76 -18.99
C LEU A 101 18.19 13.29 -19.14
N GLY A 102 17.44 12.75 -18.18
CA GLY A 102 16.91 11.38 -18.25
C GLY A 102 15.57 11.28 -19.00
N GLY A 103 15.22 10.08 -19.47
CA GLY A 103 13.85 9.76 -19.88
C GLY A 103 13.00 9.32 -18.68
N ASN A 104 11.68 9.33 -18.83
CA ASN A 104 10.77 8.80 -17.81
C ASN A 104 11.07 7.32 -17.55
N LEU A 105 10.85 6.87 -16.32
CA LEU A 105 10.86 5.46 -15.95
C LEU A 105 9.42 4.97 -15.92
N ARG A 106 9.15 3.82 -16.53
CA ARG A 106 7.83 3.21 -16.54
C ARG A 106 7.91 1.79 -16.02
N PHE A 107 6.92 1.37 -15.25
CA PHE A 107 6.81 0.01 -14.78
C PHE A 107 5.35 -0.39 -14.59
N GLN A 108 5.09 -1.67 -14.77
CA GLN A 108 3.79 -2.28 -14.54
C GLN A 108 3.80 -2.95 -13.17
N VAL A 109 2.69 -2.90 -12.44
CA VAL A 109 2.52 -3.61 -11.17
C VAL A 109 1.11 -4.18 -11.10
N SER A 110 0.99 -5.41 -10.61
CA SER A 110 -0.29 -6.02 -10.29
C SER A 110 -0.45 -6.08 -8.76
N CYS A 111 -1.63 -5.72 -8.27
CA CYS A 111 -1.95 -5.66 -6.84
C CYS A 111 -3.25 -6.37 -6.56
N ARG A 112 -3.24 -7.29 -5.59
CA ARG A 112 -4.46 -7.88 -5.03
C ARG A 112 -4.60 -7.49 -3.56
N GLU A 113 -5.75 -6.90 -3.23
CA GLU A 113 -6.15 -6.60 -1.86
C GLU A 113 -6.90 -7.80 -1.27
N TYR A 114 -6.59 -8.16 -0.02
CA TYR A 114 -7.35 -9.16 0.72
C TYR A 114 -8.32 -8.55 1.73
N PRO A 115 -9.41 -9.27 2.08
CA PRO A 115 -10.33 -8.86 3.14
C PRO A 115 -9.60 -8.58 4.47
N GLY A 116 -10.12 -7.62 5.23
CA GLY A 116 -9.49 -7.19 6.49
C GLY A 116 -9.57 -8.22 7.62
N GLU A 117 -10.50 -9.15 7.50
CA GLU A 117 -10.74 -10.33 8.33
C GLU A 117 -9.53 -11.25 8.36
N LEU A 118 -8.70 -11.24 7.31
CA LEU A 118 -7.45 -12.01 7.25
C LEU A 118 -6.57 -11.77 8.49
N ILE A 119 -6.54 -10.54 9.02
CA ILE A 119 -5.76 -10.24 10.24
C ILE A 119 -6.32 -10.97 11.46
N GLU A 120 -7.64 -11.13 11.58
CA GLU A 120 -8.25 -11.89 12.68
C GLU A 120 -8.13 -13.40 12.47
N ASP A 121 -8.31 -13.88 11.24
CA ASP A 121 -8.14 -15.29 10.87
C ASP A 121 -6.72 -15.80 11.16
N LEU A 122 -5.71 -14.97 10.88
CA LEU A 122 -4.31 -15.26 11.22
C LEU A 122 -4.09 -15.39 12.73
N ARG A 123 -4.89 -14.73 13.56
CA ARG A 123 -4.75 -14.79 15.03
C ARG A 123 -5.50 -15.97 15.62
N ASN A 124 -6.67 -16.30 15.06
CA ASN A 124 -7.61 -17.25 15.62
C ASN A 124 -7.95 -18.37 14.63
N ARG A 125 -7.13 -19.43 14.60
CA ARG A 125 -7.37 -20.59 13.70
C ARG A 125 -8.72 -21.28 13.87
N SER A 126 -9.29 -21.26 15.09
CA SER A 126 -10.60 -21.88 15.35
C SER A 126 -11.77 -21.15 14.68
N THR A 127 -11.58 -19.88 14.33
CA THR A 127 -12.59 -19.05 13.66
C THR A 127 -12.14 -18.60 12.27
N ALA A 128 -11.03 -19.15 11.77
CA ALA A 128 -10.48 -18.77 10.47
C ALA A 128 -11.47 -19.13 9.36
N SER A 129 -11.65 -18.22 8.41
CA SER A 129 -12.42 -18.50 7.21
C SER A 129 -11.83 -19.69 6.43
N ARG A 130 -12.69 -20.40 5.71
CA ARG A 130 -12.27 -21.50 4.83
C ARG A 130 -11.30 -21.03 3.73
N GLY A 131 -11.36 -19.75 3.36
CA GLY A 131 -10.46 -19.12 2.38
C GLY A 131 -9.05 -18.82 2.88
N LEU A 132 -8.75 -18.96 4.19
CA LEU A 132 -7.44 -18.59 4.74
C LEU A 132 -6.27 -19.31 4.05
N SER A 133 -6.39 -20.62 3.77
CA SER A 133 -5.30 -21.33 3.10
C SER A 133 -5.06 -20.79 1.69
N ASN A 134 -6.13 -20.53 0.93
CA ASN A 134 -6.03 -19.98 -0.41
C ASN A 134 -5.35 -18.61 -0.40
N TYR A 135 -5.70 -17.72 0.55
CA TYR A 135 -5.01 -16.44 0.71
C TYR A 135 -3.52 -16.61 1.01
N LEU A 136 -3.16 -17.58 1.85
CA LEU A 136 -1.76 -17.84 2.21
C LEU A 136 -0.96 -18.46 1.05
N ASP A 137 -1.58 -19.33 0.26
CA ASP A 137 -0.98 -19.92 -0.94
C ASP A 137 -0.71 -18.82 -1.98
N ASP A 138 -1.69 -17.96 -2.26
CA ASP A 138 -1.53 -16.82 -3.18
C ASP A 138 -0.57 -15.74 -2.64
N CYS A 139 -0.48 -15.57 -1.31
CA CYS A 139 0.57 -14.77 -0.68
C CYS A 139 1.98 -15.31 -0.90
N ALA A 140 2.16 -16.63 -1.01
CA ALA A 140 3.45 -17.26 -1.27
C ALA A 140 3.83 -17.22 -2.77
N ASP A 141 2.83 -17.10 -3.65
CA ASP A 141 3.03 -16.98 -5.09
C ASP A 141 3.31 -15.55 -5.55
N GLY A 142 2.82 -14.55 -4.81
CA GLY A 142 3.17 -13.15 -5.02
C GLY A 142 4.68 -12.86 -4.94
N SER A 143 5.11 -11.81 -5.63
CA SER A 143 6.50 -11.34 -5.65
C SER A 143 6.90 -10.47 -4.44
N GLY A 144 5.91 -10.01 -3.66
CA GLY A 144 6.15 -9.18 -2.48
C GLY A 144 4.87 -8.86 -1.71
N LEU A 145 5.06 -8.41 -0.47
CA LEU A 145 3.96 -8.08 0.44
C LEU A 145 3.97 -6.59 0.76
N LEU A 146 2.79 -5.98 0.71
CA LEU A 146 2.52 -4.67 1.27
C LEU A 146 1.64 -4.84 2.51
N LEU A 147 2.25 -4.67 3.69
CA LEU A 147 1.55 -4.72 4.98
C LEU A 147 1.03 -3.31 5.31
N LEU A 148 -0.25 -3.07 5.09
CA LEU A 148 -0.89 -1.77 5.32
C LEU A 148 -1.51 -1.69 6.72
N ILE A 149 -0.95 -0.82 7.55
CA ILE A 149 -1.33 -0.58 8.95
C ILE A 149 -1.99 0.80 9.04
N ASP A 150 -3.13 0.91 9.72
CA ASP A 150 -3.67 2.22 10.09
C ASP A 150 -2.70 2.90 11.06
N GLY A 151 -2.09 4.02 10.67
CA GLY A 151 -1.14 4.76 11.50
C GLY A 151 -1.74 5.29 12.81
N THR A 152 -3.07 5.38 12.89
CA THR A 152 -3.80 5.80 14.10
C THR A 152 -4.25 4.64 15.00
N ALA A 153 -4.04 3.39 14.56
CA ALA A 153 -4.39 2.21 15.33
C ALA A 153 -3.65 2.14 16.67
N LYS A 154 -4.29 1.54 17.66
CA LYS A 154 -3.72 1.31 19.00
C LYS A 154 -3.39 -0.17 19.22
N GLU A 155 -3.77 -1.03 18.29
CA GLU A 155 -3.72 -2.48 18.38
C GLU A 155 -2.37 -3.05 17.90
N ASP A 156 -1.24 -2.50 18.35
CA ASP A 156 0.10 -2.97 17.99
C ASP A 156 0.26 -4.49 18.19
N ARG A 157 -0.23 -5.02 19.32
CA ARG A 157 -0.20 -6.46 19.61
C ARG A 157 -0.97 -7.30 18.58
N LYS A 158 -2.08 -6.78 18.04
CA LYS A 158 -2.89 -7.48 17.02
C LYS A 158 -2.08 -7.66 15.74
N TYR A 159 -1.43 -6.59 15.26
CA TYR A 159 -0.58 -6.64 14.08
C TYR A 159 0.63 -7.54 14.29
N ALA A 160 1.31 -7.43 15.44
CA ALA A 160 2.44 -8.28 15.78
C ALA A 160 2.08 -9.79 15.74
N GLN A 161 0.97 -10.18 16.37
CA GLN A 161 0.50 -11.57 16.36
C GLN A 161 0.16 -12.07 14.96
N ALA A 162 -0.60 -11.27 14.19
CA ALA A 162 -1.00 -11.64 12.84
C ALA A 162 0.20 -11.80 11.90
N PHE A 163 1.17 -10.88 11.96
CA PHE A 163 2.35 -10.94 11.09
C PHE A 163 3.35 -12.02 11.48
N ASP A 164 3.49 -12.35 12.77
CA ASP A 164 4.30 -13.51 13.19
C ASP A 164 3.69 -14.82 12.67
N ARG A 165 2.35 -14.92 12.69
CA ARG A 165 1.66 -16.07 12.11
C ARG A 165 1.80 -16.11 10.59
N LEU A 166 1.58 -14.99 9.91
CA LEU A 166 1.78 -14.87 8.46
C LEU A 166 3.18 -15.32 8.05
N LYS A 167 4.22 -14.85 8.74
CA LYS A 167 5.60 -15.32 8.56
C LYS A 167 5.69 -16.84 8.64
N THR A 168 5.15 -17.43 9.71
CA THR A 168 5.21 -18.87 9.94
C THR A 168 4.55 -19.66 8.81
N GLU A 169 3.36 -19.24 8.39
CA GLU A 169 2.60 -19.88 7.31
C GLU A 169 3.28 -19.79 5.95
N LEU A 170 3.85 -18.62 5.64
CA LEU A 170 4.58 -18.41 4.40
C LEU A 170 5.92 -19.14 4.41
N ASN A 171 6.59 -19.25 5.56
CA ASN A 171 7.82 -20.02 5.67
C ASN A 171 7.60 -21.48 5.25
N ILE A 172 6.52 -22.11 5.73
CA ILE A 172 6.15 -23.49 5.36
C ILE A 172 5.93 -23.60 3.85
N ARG A 173 5.13 -22.68 3.27
CA ARG A 173 4.77 -22.72 1.84
C ARG A 173 5.96 -22.47 0.93
N LEU A 174 6.71 -21.39 1.18
CA LEU A 174 7.84 -20.98 0.36
C LEU A 174 8.98 -22.01 0.42
N THR A 175 9.27 -22.57 1.59
CA THR A 175 10.30 -23.64 1.71
C THR A 175 9.85 -24.93 1.03
N GLY A 176 8.58 -25.32 1.15
CA GLY A 176 8.01 -26.46 0.44
C GLY A 176 8.05 -26.31 -1.10
N GLN A 177 7.99 -25.07 -1.60
CA GLN A 177 8.14 -24.74 -3.02
C GLN A 177 9.62 -24.54 -3.45
N GLY A 178 10.59 -24.67 -2.54
CA GLY A 178 12.01 -24.43 -2.83
C GLY A 178 12.35 -22.96 -3.15
N LYS A 179 11.49 -22.00 -2.77
CA LYS A 179 11.71 -20.57 -3.02
C LYS A 179 12.76 -20.00 -2.07
N ASN A 180 13.59 -19.10 -2.60
CA ASN A 180 14.59 -18.39 -1.80
C ASN A 180 13.94 -17.25 -0.98
N LEU A 181 13.81 -17.46 0.33
CA LEU A 181 13.22 -16.50 1.27
C LEU A 181 13.90 -15.13 1.27
N SER A 182 15.21 -15.07 1.01
CA SER A 182 15.97 -13.80 1.01
C SER A 182 15.59 -12.88 -0.16
N SER A 183 14.99 -13.42 -1.22
CA SER A 183 14.52 -12.65 -2.38
C SER A 183 13.23 -11.89 -2.11
N TYR A 184 12.50 -12.24 -1.04
CA TYR A 184 11.23 -11.60 -0.69
C TYR A 184 11.44 -10.15 -0.24
N ARG A 185 10.50 -9.27 -0.62
CA ARG A 185 10.46 -7.89 -0.13
C ARG A 185 9.15 -7.62 0.58
N ILE A 186 9.24 -6.95 1.73
CA ILE A 186 8.10 -6.59 2.56
C ILE A 186 8.12 -5.08 2.78
N ALA A 187 7.10 -4.39 2.28
CA ALA A 187 6.86 -2.98 2.58
C ALA A 187 5.85 -2.89 3.73
N VAL A 188 6.24 -2.24 4.82
CA VAL A 188 5.32 -1.90 5.90
C VAL A 188 4.88 -0.46 5.71
N VAL A 189 3.60 -0.25 5.48
CA VAL A 189 3.05 1.05 5.10
C VAL A 189 2.06 1.51 6.16
N PHE A 190 2.29 2.68 6.72
CA PHE A 190 1.37 3.33 7.65
C PHE A 190 0.48 4.30 6.90
N SER A 191 -0.80 3.98 6.83
CA SER A 191 -1.83 4.81 6.20
C SER A 191 -2.34 5.89 7.15
N LYS A 192 -3.19 6.78 6.61
CA LYS A 192 -3.82 7.88 7.35
C LYS A 192 -2.82 8.87 7.97
N THR A 193 -1.67 9.04 7.31
CA THR A 193 -0.58 9.90 7.79
C THR A 193 -1.00 11.37 7.90
N GLU A 194 -2.00 11.79 7.13
CA GLU A 194 -2.58 13.13 7.21
C GLU A 194 -3.15 13.45 8.60
N GLN A 195 -3.55 12.43 9.37
CA GLN A 195 -4.10 12.66 10.70
C GLN A 195 -3.03 13.14 11.68
N GLY A 196 -3.39 14.14 12.50
CA GLY A 196 -2.45 14.85 13.38
C GLY A 196 -1.60 13.94 14.28
N THR A 197 -2.14 12.82 14.76
CA THR A 197 -1.41 11.87 15.62
C THR A 197 -0.25 11.16 14.92
N VAL A 198 -0.28 11.08 13.59
CA VAL A 198 0.77 10.49 12.76
C VAL A 198 1.59 11.61 12.11
N TRP A 199 0.94 12.66 11.62
CA TRP A 199 1.55 13.80 10.92
C TRP A 199 2.68 14.48 11.70
N ILE A 200 2.57 14.55 13.04
CA ILE A 200 3.64 15.09 13.89
C ILE A 200 4.97 14.31 13.78
N HIS A 201 4.91 13.07 13.29
CA HIS A 201 6.07 12.19 13.10
C HIS A 201 6.48 12.04 11.63
N ARG A 202 5.92 12.84 10.71
CA ARG A 202 6.08 12.70 9.25
C ARG A 202 7.53 12.59 8.75
N TYR A 203 8.50 13.21 9.43
CA TYR A 203 9.91 13.15 9.05
C TYR A 203 10.72 12.09 9.81
N ASP A 204 10.13 11.37 10.77
CA ASP A 204 10.82 10.37 11.59
C ASP A 204 9.95 9.14 11.82
N ILE A 205 9.83 8.35 10.75
CA ILE A 205 9.10 7.08 10.77
C ILE A 205 9.68 6.08 11.77
N LYS A 206 11.00 6.10 12.01
CA LYS A 206 11.65 5.17 12.95
C LYS A 206 11.17 5.45 14.37
N LYS A 207 11.17 6.73 14.78
CA LYS A 207 10.64 7.15 16.08
C LYS A 207 9.15 6.87 16.21
N PHE A 208 8.38 7.10 15.16
CA PHE A 208 6.95 6.75 15.15
C PHE A 208 6.74 5.27 15.45
N ILE A 209 7.41 4.40 14.71
CA ILE A 209 7.26 2.94 14.85
C ILE A 209 7.69 2.49 16.26
N SER A 210 8.82 2.97 16.78
CA SER A 210 9.29 2.58 18.12
C SER A 210 8.35 3.05 19.23
N LEU A 211 7.63 4.16 19.03
CA LEU A 211 6.69 4.70 20.02
C LEU A 211 5.29 4.08 19.91
N LYS A 212 4.80 3.84 18.69
CA LYS A 212 3.40 3.45 18.44
C LYS A 212 3.22 1.97 18.14
N PHE A 213 4.21 1.33 17.54
CA PHE A 213 4.14 -0.05 17.07
C PHE A 213 5.38 -0.90 17.46
N PRO A 214 5.85 -0.87 18.73
CA PRO A 214 7.08 -1.54 19.12
C PRO A 214 7.03 -3.08 18.97
N GLN A 215 5.89 -3.72 19.24
CA GLN A 215 5.76 -5.18 19.11
C GLN A 215 5.75 -5.58 17.63
N THR A 216 5.05 -4.82 16.80
CA THR A 216 5.04 -5.02 15.35
C THR A 216 6.44 -4.81 14.77
N GLN A 217 7.14 -3.77 15.20
CA GLN A 217 8.53 -3.51 14.81
C GLN A 217 9.42 -4.72 15.11
N ASN A 218 9.38 -5.22 16.35
CA ASN A 218 10.18 -6.36 16.78
C ASN A 218 9.86 -7.62 15.97
N THR A 219 8.58 -7.87 15.69
CA THR A 219 8.13 -9.02 14.89
C THR A 219 8.67 -8.95 13.47
N ILE A 220 8.55 -7.79 12.81
CA ILE A 220 9.03 -7.59 11.45
C ILE A 220 10.58 -7.64 11.39
N GLN A 221 11.28 -7.12 12.38
CA GLN A 221 12.75 -7.22 12.44
C GLN A 221 13.23 -8.67 12.62
N LYS A 222 12.52 -9.47 13.44
CA LYS A 222 12.79 -10.91 13.56
C LYS A 222 12.55 -11.62 12.22
N TRP A 223 11.41 -11.34 11.57
CA TRP A 223 11.11 -11.87 10.23
C TRP A 223 12.24 -11.57 9.24
N ARG A 224 12.65 -10.30 9.15
CA ARG A 224 13.77 -9.86 8.30
C ARG A 224 15.04 -10.66 8.58
N LYS A 225 15.41 -10.81 9.85
CA LYS A 225 16.64 -11.50 10.27
C LYS A 225 16.59 -12.99 9.94
N GLU A 226 15.46 -13.65 10.21
CA GLU A 226 15.28 -15.08 9.99
C GLU A 226 15.31 -15.44 8.49
N TRP A 227 14.69 -14.63 7.64
CA TRP A 227 14.63 -14.89 6.20
C TRP A 227 15.80 -14.31 5.41
N GLY A 228 16.58 -13.39 6.01
CA GLY A 228 17.55 -12.58 5.28
C GLY A 228 16.90 -11.71 4.20
N CYS A 229 15.59 -11.44 4.30
CA CYS A 229 14.81 -10.71 3.32
C CYS A 229 14.96 -9.18 3.49
N SER A 230 14.43 -8.42 2.54
CA SER A 230 14.43 -6.96 2.62
C SER A 230 13.12 -6.43 3.19
N VAL A 231 13.21 -5.47 4.11
CA VAL A 231 12.06 -4.76 4.69
C VAL A 231 12.30 -3.26 4.65
N ASN A 232 11.28 -2.48 4.28
CA ASN A 232 11.31 -1.02 4.38
C ASN A 232 9.95 -0.48 4.88
N TYR A 233 9.98 0.74 5.44
CA TYR A 233 8.84 1.37 6.08
C TYR A 233 8.46 2.66 5.36
N PHE A 234 7.16 2.90 5.21
CA PHE A 234 6.62 4.03 4.48
C PHE A 234 5.44 4.65 5.21
N PHE A 235 5.28 5.95 5.02
CA PHE A 235 4.05 6.66 5.35
C PHE A 235 3.30 6.93 4.05
N CYS A 236 1.97 6.92 4.13
CA CYS A 236 1.14 7.36 3.04
C CYS A 236 -0.16 8.01 3.53
N SER A 237 -0.75 8.79 2.63
CA SER A 237 -2.10 9.30 2.76
C SER A 237 -2.82 9.18 1.42
N ALA A 238 -4.00 8.56 1.45
CA ALA A 238 -4.87 8.50 0.28
C ALA A 238 -5.64 9.81 0.05
N PHE A 239 -5.84 10.64 1.09
CA PHE A 239 -6.62 11.88 1.00
C PHE A 239 -5.76 13.14 0.93
N GLY A 240 -4.57 13.12 1.54
CA GLY A 240 -3.67 14.26 1.56
C GLY A 240 -4.02 15.33 2.60
N MET A 241 -3.39 16.48 2.42
CA MET A 241 -3.56 17.68 3.25
C MET A 241 -4.31 18.77 2.45
N LYS A 242 -4.84 19.77 3.16
CA LYS A 242 -5.46 20.97 2.59
C LYS A 242 -5.09 22.21 3.41
N GLY A 243 -5.16 23.39 2.77
CA GLY A 243 -4.96 24.68 3.43
C GLY A 243 -3.51 25.00 3.78
N ASN A 244 -3.32 26.21 4.31
CA ASN A 244 -2.05 26.70 4.89
C ASN A 244 -2.40 27.50 6.17
N PRO A 245 -2.08 27.00 7.37
CA PRO A 245 -1.26 25.82 7.67
C PRO A 245 -1.93 24.50 7.25
N PRO A 246 -1.15 23.43 6.95
CA PRO A 246 -1.68 22.15 6.51
C PRO A 246 -2.66 21.52 7.50
N GLN A 247 -3.83 21.11 7.01
CA GLN A 247 -4.85 20.37 7.74
C GLN A 247 -5.21 19.06 7.02
N PRO A 248 -5.64 18.02 7.74
CA PRO A 248 -6.10 16.78 7.12
C PRO A 248 -7.24 17.04 6.11
N ASN A 249 -7.14 16.52 4.88
CA ASN A 249 -8.23 16.62 3.90
C ASN A 249 -9.25 15.49 4.06
N VAL A 250 -9.75 15.29 5.28
CA VAL A 250 -10.55 14.11 5.64
C VAL A 250 -11.77 14.50 6.47
N ARG A 251 -12.92 13.94 6.14
CA ARG A 251 -14.14 13.95 6.94
C ARG A 251 -14.37 12.56 7.52
N ILE A 252 -14.51 12.48 8.83
CA ILE A 252 -14.79 11.22 9.52
C ILE A 252 -16.30 10.98 9.46
N GLU A 253 -16.70 9.88 8.83
CA GLU A 253 -18.12 9.44 8.78
C GLU A 253 -18.46 8.59 10.00
N GLU A 254 -17.56 7.67 10.36
CA GLU A 254 -17.83 6.68 11.39
C GLU A 254 -16.54 6.31 12.14
N ARG A 255 -16.67 6.07 13.45
CA ARG A 255 -15.62 5.52 14.29
C ARG A 255 -16.20 4.43 15.17
N ASP A 256 -15.63 3.24 15.08
CA ASP A 256 -15.98 2.10 15.91
C ASP A 256 -14.72 1.40 16.46
N ARG A 257 -14.88 0.19 17.00
CA ARG A 257 -13.79 -0.63 17.53
C ARG A 257 -12.87 -1.20 16.44
N GLU A 258 -13.33 -1.26 15.19
CA GLU A 258 -12.55 -1.74 14.05
C GLU A 258 -11.73 -0.63 13.39
N GLY A 259 -11.99 0.63 13.73
CA GLY A 259 -11.24 1.80 13.27
C GLY A 259 -12.13 2.94 12.79
N THR A 260 -11.55 3.83 11.99
CA THR A 260 -12.24 5.02 11.47
C THR A 260 -12.50 4.88 9.97
N ARG A 261 -13.77 5.03 9.55
CA ARG A 261 -14.18 5.22 8.16
C ARG A 261 -14.27 6.71 7.87
N SER A 262 -13.63 7.11 6.78
CA SER A 262 -13.52 8.50 6.40
C SER A 262 -13.63 8.67 4.90
N VAL A 263 -14.01 9.87 4.50
CA VAL A 263 -14.07 10.34 3.11
C VAL A 263 -13.22 11.59 2.95
N ILE A 264 -12.96 11.99 1.72
CA ILE A 264 -12.27 13.25 1.45
C ILE A 264 -13.19 14.43 1.78
N ASP A 265 -12.62 15.48 2.38
CA ASP A 265 -13.38 16.68 2.76
C ASP A 265 -13.53 17.65 1.57
N ARG A 266 -12.43 17.90 0.86
CA ARG A 266 -12.36 18.83 -0.28
C ARG A 266 -11.71 18.15 -1.50
N PRO A 267 -12.49 17.52 -2.40
CA PRO A 267 -11.98 16.86 -3.60
C PRO A 267 -11.13 17.76 -4.51
N GLN A 268 -11.46 19.06 -4.58
CA GLN A 268 -10.71 20.03 -5.39
C GLN A 268 -9.27 20.27 -4.90
N TYR A 269 -8.97 19.93 -3.64
CA TYR A 269 -7.63 20.00 -3.06
C TYR A 269 -7.03 18.60 -2.86
N TRP A 270 -7.66 17.57 -3.43
CA TRP A 270 -7.22 16.21 -3.26
C TRP A 270 -5.84 15.98 -3.84
N ARG A 271 -4.90 15.60 -2.98
CA ARG A 271 -3.52 15.27 -3.34
C ARG A 271 -2.98 14.13 -2.47
N PRO A 272 -3.06 12.87 -2.92
CA PRO A 272 -2.47 11.77 -2.18
C PRO A 272 -0.95 11.87 -2.15
N PHE A 273 -0.31 11.28 -1.14
CA PHE A 273 1.15 11.21 -1.05
C PHE A 273 1.63 9.87 -0.51
N GLY A 274 2.85 9.49 -0.90
CA GLY A 274 3.52 8.28 -0.40
C GLY A 274 2.95 6.95 -0.90
N LEU A 275 1.97 6.92 -1.81
CA LEU A 275 1.37 5.67 -2.31
C LEU A 275 2.31 4.91 -3.27
N VAL A 276 3.04 5.62 -4.14
CA VAL A 276 3.92 4.99 -5.15
C VAL A 276 5.26 4.52 -4.57
N ALA A 277 5.76 5.18 -3.52
CA ALA A 277 7.05 4.84 -2.89
C ALA A 277 7.19 3.36 -2.47
N PRO A 278 6.25 2.76 -1.69
CA PRO A 278 6.36 1.35 -1.31
C PRO A 278 6.32 0.41 -2.52
N ILE A 279 5.54 0.75 -3.55
CA ILE A 279 5.39 -0.08 -4.75
C ILE A 279 6.68 -0.07 -5.57
N TYR A 280 7.23 1.12 -5.82
CA TYR A 280 8.50 1.28 -6.51
C TYR A 280 9.64 0.54 -5.78
N TRP A 281 9.65 0.60 -4.45
CA TRP A 281 10.64 -0.11 -3.64
C TRP A 281 10.44 -1.64 -3.67
N LEU A 282 9.20 -2.14 -3.63
CA LEU A 282 8.93 -3.58 -3.78
C LEU A 282 9.39 -4.10 -5.15
N HIS A 283 9.17 -3.29 -6.20
CA HIS A 283 9.61 -3.63 -7.55
C HIS A 283 11.13 -3.65 -7.70
N THR A 284 11.80 -2.58 -7.26
CA THR A 284 13.21 -2.31 -7.64
C THR A 284 14.22 -2.58 -6.53
N GLY A 285 13.76 -2.66 -5.28
CA GLY A 285 14.59 -2.61 -4.08
C GLY A 285 15.23 -1.25 -3.80
N LYS A 286 14.99 -0.24 -4.66
CA LYS A 286 15.59 1.10 -4.54
C LYS A 286 14.65 2.06 -3.84
N ASP A 287 15.23 2.88 -2.96
CA ASP A 287 14.49 3.87 -2.19
C ASP A 287 14.64 5.26 -2.81
N ASP A 288 13.62 5.73 -3.53
CA ASP A 288 13.60 7.07 -4.14
C ASP A 288 12.93 8.09 -3.20
N GLN A 289 13.73 8.97 -2.61
CA GLN A 289 13.26 9.98 -1.67
C GLN A 289 12.24 10.96 -2.28
N ARG A 290 12.26 11.16 -3.60
CA ARG A 290 11.28 12.04 -4.26
C ARG A 290 9.86 11.48 -4.13
N LEU A 291 9.72 10.15 -4.17
CA LEU A 291 8.44 9.46 -4.04
C LEU A 291 7.91 9.46 -2.59
N ARG A 292 8.79 9.72 -1.60
CA ARG A 292 8.44 9.82 -0.18
C ARG A 292 8.00 11.21 0.26
N LYS A 293 8.23 12.23 -0.56
CA LYS A 293 7.97 13.64 -0.22
C LYS A 293 6.51 13.79 0.20
N MET A 294 6.30 14.32 1.41
CA MET A 294 4.97 14.66 1.91
C MET A 294 4.60 16.08 1.50
N GLU A 295 3.31 16.36 1.47
CA GLU A 295 2.83 17.70 1.14
C GLU A 295 2.95 18.63 2.35
N ASP A 296 3.97 19.49 2.33
CA ASP A 296 4.04 20.69 3.17
C ASP A 296 3.28 21.87 2.52
#